data_AF-A0A8H6M8J3-F1
#
_entry.id   AF-A0A8H6M8J3-F1
#
_cell.length_a   1.000
_cell.length_b   1.000
_cell.length_c   1.000
_cell.angle_alpha   90.00
_cell.angle_beta   90.00
_cell.angle_gamma   90.00
#
_symmetry.space_group_name_H-M   'P 1'
#
loop_
_entity.id
_entity.type
_entity.pdbx_description
1 polymer ?
#
loop_
_entity_poly.entity_id
_entity_poly.type
_entity_poly.pdbx_seq_one_letter_code
_entity_poly.pdbx_strand_id
1 'polypeptide(L)'
;MAEGPIQRFNNGVQKAFGRLGKPDYRTAAEPSSSRNTYIVEAGVLKLGKEFCFQGKGSAPTYATAKEMAASRAYENLCSAFPELNL
;
A
#
# COMPACT_ATOMS: atom_id res chain seq x y z
N MET A 1 18.68 10.34 -2.96
CA MET A 1 17.28 10.34 -3.44
C MET A 1 16.44 9.72 -2.33
N ALA A 2 15.41 10.42 -1.83
CA ALA A 2 14.50 9.83 -0.86
C ALA A 2 13.68 8.73 -1.57
N GLU A 3 13.67 7.51 -1.03
CA GLU A 3 12.85 6.42 -1.56
C GLU A 3 11.37 6.82 -1.51
N GLY A 4 10.66 6.69 -2.64
CA GLY A 4 9.24 7.03 -2.75
C GLY A 4 8.35 6.11 -1.91
N PRO A 5 7.09 6.50 -1.63
CA PRO A 5 6.19 5.77 -0.71
C PRO A 5 5.97 4.30 -1.10
N ILE A 6 5.86 4.03 -2.40
CA ILE A 6 5.70 2.69 -2.97
C ILE A 6 6.93 1.82 -2.67
N GLN A 7 8.13 2.39 -2.81
CA GLN A 7 9.37 1.65 -2.61
C GLN A 7 9.59 1.35 -1.13
N ARG A 8 9.30 2.32 -0.24
CA ARG A 8 9.31 2.11 1.22
C ARG A 8 8.37 0.98 1.63
N PHE A 9 7.12 0.99 1.12
CA PHE A 9 6.17 -0.08 1.37
C PHE A 9 6.70 -1.44 0.91
N ASN A 10 7.15 -1.54 -0.35
CA ASN A 10 7.66 -2.80 -0.89
C ASN A 10 8.85 -3.36 -0.08
N ASN A 11 9.79 -2.49 0.30
CA ASN A 11 10.94 -2.86 1.12
C ASN A 11 10.50 -3.28 2.53
N GLY A 12 9.55 -2.57 3.13
CA GLY A 12 8.96 -2.91 4.41
C GLY A 12 8.32 -4.30 4.39
N VAL A 13 7.55 -4.61 3.34
CA VAL A 13 6.91 -5.92 3.17
C VAL A 13 7.95 -7.03 3.04
N GLN A 14 9.02 -6.80 2.26
CA GLN A 14 10.12 -7.76 2.14
C GLN A 14 10.86 -7.96 3.46
N LYS A 15 11.09 -6.91 4.24
CA LYS A 15 11.72 -7.01 5.56
C LYS A 15 10.83 -7.76 6.57
N ALA A 16 9.53 -7.46 6.60
CA ALA A 16 8.57 -8.06 7.53
C ALA A 16 8.24 -9.52 7.23
N PHE A 17 8.04 -9.86 5.95
CA PHE A 17 7.52 -11.16 5.53
C PHE A 17 8.48 -11.98 4.67
N GLY A 18 9.61 -11.42 4.25
CA GLY A 18 10.57 -12.08 3.37
C GLY A 18 9.92 -12.55 2.07
N ARG A 19 10.01 -13.85 1.80
CA ARG A 19 9.40 -14.50 0.62
C ARG A 19 7.91 -14.87 0.79
N LEU A 20 7.36 -14.73 2.00
CA LEU A 20 6.00 -15.17 2.35
C LEU A 20 4.93 -14.12 2.07
N GLY A 21 5.32 -12.85 2.00
CA GLY A 21 4.45 -11.71 1.73
C GLY A 21 4.84 -11.00 0.44
N LYS A 22 3.84 -10.58 -0.35
CA LYS A 22 4.04 -9.76 -1.54
C LYS A 22 3.19 -8.48 -1.43
N PRO A 23 3.73 -7.29 -1.74
CA PRO A 23 2.92 -6.09 -1.84
C PRO A 23 1.97 -6.20 -3.03
N ASP A 24 0.70 -5.87 -2.84
CA ASP A 24 -0.34 -5.89 -3.86
C ASP A 24 -1.16 -4.60 -3.82
N TYR A 25 -1.65 -4.18 -4.98
CA TYR A 25 -2.36 -2.92 -5.18
C TYR A 25 -3.61 -3.17 -5.99
N ARG A 26 -4.75 -2.73 -5.48
CA ARG A 26 -6.07 -2.90 -6.11
C ARG A 26 -6.76 -1.57 -6.26
N THR A 27 -7.35 -1.34 -7.43
CA THR A 27 -8.21 -0.18 -7.64
C THR A 27 -9.59 -0.53 -7.09
N ALA A 28 -9.98 0.08 -5.98
CA ALA A 28 -11.28 -0.12 -5.36
C ALA A 28 -12.38 0.73 -6.01
N ALA A 29 -12.01 1.88 -6.60
CA ALA A 29 -12.91 2.68 -7.42
C ALA A 29 -12.14 3.53 -8.44
N GLU A 30 -12.73 3.66 -9.62
CA GLU A 30 -12.27 4.56 -10.67
C GLU A 30 -13.14 5.83 -10.69
N PRO A 31 -12.61 6.94 -11.21
CA PRO A 31 -13.41 8.13 -11.41
C PRO A 31 -14.53 7.83 -12.41
N SER A 32 -15.74 8.22 -12.03
CA SER A 32 -16.96 8.07 -12.83
C SER A 32 -17.71 9.40 -12.82
N SER A 33 -18.81 9.50 -13.56
CA SER A 33 -19.62 10.74 -13.62
C SER A 33 -20.09 11.25 -12.25
N SER A 34 -20.05 10.43 -11.19
CA SER A 34 -20.40 10.80 -9.82
C SER A 34 -19.21 10.84 -8.85
N ARG A 35 -17.99 10.49 -9.29
CA ARG A 35 -16.80 10.41 -8.44
C ARG A 35 -15.57 10.90 -9.21
N ASN A 36 -14.98 12.01 -8.79
CA ASN A 36 -13.81 12.60 -9.47
C ASN A 36 -12.46 12.08 -8.94
N THR A 37 -12.45 11.01 -8.16
CA THR A 37 -11.24 10.48 -7.51
C THR A 37 -11.05 9.00 -7.74
N TYR A 38 -9.80 8.61 -7.96
CA TYR A 38 -9.34 7.23 -7.87
C TYR A 38 -9.24 6.82 -6.41
N ILE A 39 -9.68 5.60 -6.13
CA ILE A 39 -9.50 4.96 -4.85
C ILE A 39 -8.68 3.71 -5.06
N VAL A 40 -7.49 3.68 -4.47
CA VAL A 40 -6.55 2.56 -4.53
C VAL A 40 -6.35 2.01 -3.13
N GLU A 41 -6.29 0.69 -3.03
CA GLU A 41 -5.98 -0.05 -1.81
C GLU A 41 -4.66 -0.78 -2.01
N ALA A 42 -3.70 -0.55 -1.13
CA ALA A 42 -2.41 -1.25 -1.10
C ALA A 42 -2.40 -2.16 0.13
N GLY A 43 -1.73 -3.30 0.07
CA GLY A 43 -1.64 -4.23 1.19
C GLY A 43 -0.69 -5.38 0.91
N VAL A 44 -0.60 -6.31 1.85
CA VAL A 44 0.29 -7.46 1.77
C VAL A 44 -0.52 -8.72 1.47
N LEU A 45 -0.24 -9.37 0.36
CA LEU A 45 -0.71 -10.73 0.08
C LEU A 45 0.19 -11.72 0.81
N LYS A 46 -0.31 -12.30 1.91
CA LYS A 46 0.34 -13.40 2.63
C LYS A 46 -0.07 -14.73 1.99
N LEU A 47 0.89 -15.46 1.42
CA LEU A 47 0.70 -16.79 0.81
C LEU A 47 -0.52 -16.92 -0.13
N GLY A 48 -0.90 -15.83 -0.80
CA GLY A 48 -2.05 -15.79 -1.72
C GLY A 48 -3.42 -15.99 -1.07
N LYS A 49 -3.52 -15.95 0.27
CA LYS A 49 -4.78 -16.25 1.00
C LYS A 49 -5.34 -15.07 1.77
N GLU A 50 -4.50 -14.17 2.28
CA GLU A 50 -4.96 -13.02 3.07
C GLU A 50 -4.32 -11.73 2.60
N PHE A 51 -5.15 -10.71 2.43
CA PHE A 51 -4.73 -9.34 2.16
C PHE A 51 -4.70 -8.59 3.50
N CYS A 52 -3.51 -8.42 4.08
CA CYS A 52 -3.31 -7.85 5.41
C CYS A 52 -2.54 -6.52 5.36
N PHE A 53 -2.60 -5.74 6.44
CA PHE A 53 -1.93 -4.43 6.56
C PHE A 53 -2.27 -3.49 5.39
N GLN A 54 -3.57 -3.34 5.14
CA GLN A 54 -4.08 -2.60 4.00
C GLN A 54 -4.09 -1.09 4.28
N GLY A 55 -3.86 -0.28 3.25
CA GLY A 55 -3.94 1.16 3.26
C GLY A 55 -4.71 1.67 2.06
N LYS A 56 -5.57 2.66 2.28
CA LYS A 56 -6.46 3.21 1.25
C LYS A 56 -6.09 4.64 0.90
N GLY A 57 -5.79 4.89 -0.36
CA GLY A 57 -5.51 6.21 -0.91
C GLY A 57 -6.64 6.68 -1.81
N SER A 58 -7.00 7.96 -1.69
CA SER A 58 -8.00 8.61 -2.55
C SER A 58 -7.42 9.88 -3.11
N ALA A 59 -7.30 9.98 -4.44
CA ALA A 59 -6.76 11.17 -5.10
C ALA A 59 -7.34 11.36 -6.50
N PRO A 60 -7.23 12.56 -7.10
CA PRO A 60 -7.70 12.81 -8.47
C PRO A 60 -6.97 12.00 -9.54
N THR A 61 -5.75 11.52 -9.26
CA THR A 61 -4.95 10.71 -10.17
C THR A 61 -4.65 9.34 -9.56
N TYR A 62 -4.54 8.32 -10.42
CA TYR A 62 -4.20 6.97 -9.99
C TYR A 62 -2.81 6.91 -9.31
N ALA A 63 -1.82 7.64 -9.84
CA ALA A 63 -0.47 7.66 -9.29
C ALA A 63 -0.45 8.18 -7.84
N THR A 64 -1.11 9.31 -7.58
CA THR A 64 -1.17 9.88 -6.23
C THR A 64 -2.01 9.02 -5.29
N ALA A 65 -3.12 8.45 -5.77
CA ALA A 65 -3.95 7.53 -4.97
C ALA A 65 -3.14 6.28 -4.57
N LYS A 66 -2.31 5.76 -5.49
CA LYS A 66 -1.43 4.62 -5.24
C LYS A 66 -0.33 4.95 -4.23
N GLU A 67 0.30 6.12 -4.32
CA GLU A 67 1.29 6.57 -3.33
C GLU A 67 0.70 6.75 -1.94
N MET A 68 -0.49 7.35 -1.83
CA MET A 68 -1.20 7.49 -0.56
C MET A 68 -1.59 6.13 0.03
N ALA A 69 -2.04 5.20 -0.80
CA ALA A 69 -2.37 3.84 -0.39
C ALA A 69 -1.13 3.13 0.16
N ALA A 70 0.02 3.23 -0.55
CA ALA A 70 1.29 2.66 -0.12
C ALA A 70 1.76 3.26 1.21
N SER A 71 1.66 4.57 1.40
CA SER A 71 2.06 5.25 2.64
C SER A 71 1.26 4.73 3.82
N ARG A 72 -0.07 4.64 3.70
CA ARG A 72 -0.94 4.12 4.77
C ARG A 72 -0.73 2.64 5.03
N ALA A 73 -0.52 1.84 3.99
CA ALA A 73 -0.22 0.42 4.14
C ALA A 73 1.11 0.21 4.85
N TYR A 74 2.10 1.07 4.58
CA TYR A 74 3.37 1.08 5.28
C TYR A 74 3.25 1.52 6.74
N GLU A 75 2.47 2.56 7.05
CA GLU A 75 2.21 2.96 8.45
C GLU A 75 1.57 1.83 9.26
N ASN A 76 0.58 1.15 8.67
CA ASN A 76 -0.05 -0.03 9.28
C ASN A 76 0.93 -1.20 9.44
N LEU A 77 1.83 -1.38 8.47
CA LEU A 77 2.89 -2.37 8.56
C LEU A 77 3.88 -2.03 9.67
N CYS A 78 4.35 -0.79 9.77
CA CYS A 78 5.24 -0.33 10.84
C CYS A 78 4.60 -0.41 12.23
N SER A 79 3.28 -0.19 12.31
CA SER A 79 2.53 -0.37 13.56
C SER A 79 2.56 -1.83 14.03
N ALA A 80 2.57 -2.78 13.10
CA ALA A 80 2.68 -4.21 13.38
C ALA A 80 4.13 -4.69 13.55
N PHE A 81 5.08 -4.01 12.89
CA PHE A 81 6.51 -4.30 12.89
C PHE A 81 7.29 -3.01 13.17
N PRO A 82 7.43 -2.59 14.44
CA PRO A 82 8.08 -1.33 14.80
C PRO A 82 9.53 -1.22 14.32
N GLU A 83 10.21 -2.35 14.14
CA GLU A 83 11.58 -2.46 13.61
C GLU A 83 11.76 -1.95 12.16
N LEU A 84 10.67 -1.72 11.44
CA LEU A 84 10.70 -1.19 10.07
C LEU A 84 10.82 0.34 10.02
N ASN A 85 10.49 1.04 11.10
CA ASN A 85 10.48 2.50 11.16
C ASN A 85 11.86 3.07 11.57
N LEU A 86 12.90 2.72 10.79
CA LEU A 86 14.29 3.16 10.96
C LEU A 86 14.65 4.28 9.97
#